data_AF-A0A3P6SRY1-F1
#
_entry.id   AF-A0A3P6SRY1-F1
#
_cell.length_a   1.000
_cell.length_b   1.000
_cell.length_c   1.000
_cell.angle_alpha   90.00
_cell.angle_beta   90.00
_cell.angle_gamma   90.00
#
_symmetry.space_group_name_H-M   'P 1'
#
loop_
_entity.id
_entity.type
_entity.pdbx_description
1 polymer ?
#
loop_
_entity_poly.entity_id
_entity_poly.type
_entity_poly.pdbx_seq_one_letter_code
_entity_poly.pdbx_strand_id
1 'polypeptide(L)'
;MYTRHLAKIIREKKLPITVTACHPGGVDSNILRESGYQWVRVVFRPLMWFVLKTVEDGAQLPIFLALSEKAYKGNGEYFKDFAVSVVPEKCQNSAACERLYEESRKAVALD
;
A
#
# COMPACT_ATOMS: atom_id res chain seq x y z
N MET A 1 5.57 0.13 -6.44
CA MET A 1 6.02 -0.14 -7.83
C MET A 1 4.86 -0.61 -8.69
N TYR A 2 4.24 -1.77 -8.40
CA TYR A 2 3.07 -2.30 -9.13
C TYR A 2 1.99 -1.23 -9.45
N THR A 3 1.45 -0.58 -8.41
CA THR A 3 0.42 0.46 -8.54
C THR A 3 0.80 1.58 -9.50
N ARG A 4 2.08 2.02 -9.51
CA ARG A 4 2.53 3.12 -10.39
C ARG A 4 2.52 2.71 -11.86
N HIS A 5 2.96 1.50 -12.17
CA HIS A 5 2.94 1.02 -13.55
C HIS A 5 1.51 0.71 -14.01
N LEU A 6 0.71 0.05 -13.16
CA LEU A 6 -0.70 -0.19 -13.47
C LEU A 6 -1.49 1.12 -13.69
N ALA A 7 -1.23 2.15 -12.89
CA ALA A 7 -1.82 3.47 -13.09
C ALA A 7 -1.50 4.07 -14.46
N LYS A 8 -0.26 3.89 -14.95
CA LYS A 8 0.14 4.30 -16.31
C LYS A 8 -0.69 3.58 -17.37
N ILE A 9 -0.79 2.24 -17.29
CA ILE A 9 -1.60 1.43 -18.22
C ILE A 9 -3.07 1.88 -18.22
N ILE A 10 -3.66 2.04 -17.03
CA ILE A 10 -5.06 2.47 -16.86
C ILE A 10 -5.30 3.83 -17.54
N ARG A 11 -4.38 4.77 -17.34
CA ARG A 11 -4.44 6.11 -17.93
C ARG A 11 -4.33 6.06 -19.46
N GLU A 12 -3.40 5.28 -19.99
CA GLU A 12 -3.20 5.11 -21.44
C GLU A 12 -4.42 4.47 -22.12
N LYS A 13 -5.04 3.49 -21.46
CA LYS A 13 -6.26 2.82 -21.92
C LYS A 13 -7.54 3.62 -21.67
N LYS A 14 -7.46 4.78 -21.01
CA LYS A 14 -8.60 5.65 -20.66
C LYS A 14 -9.72 4.91 -19.91
N LEU A 15 -9.35 3.98 -19.03
CA LEU A 15 -10.31 3.23 -18.25
C LEU A 15 -10.87 4.10 -17.10
N PRO A 16 -12.16 4.02 -16.78
CA PRO A 16 -12.79 4.84 -15.73
C PRO A 16 -12.53 4.24 -14.33
N ILE A 17 -11.29 3.86 -14.06
CA ILE A 17 -10.85 3.26 -12.80
C ILE A 17 -9.61 4.00 -12.31
N THR A 18 -9.41 4.03 -10.99
CA THR A 18 -8.20 4.56 -10.36
C THR A 18 -7.52 3.45 -9.58
N VAL A 19 -6.19 3.50 -9.52
CA VAL A 19 -5.43 2.61 -8.66
C VAL A 19 -4.49 3.44 -7.79
N THR A 20 -4.52 3.19 -6.49
CA THR A 20 -3.67 3.86 -5.51
C THR A 20 -3.10 2.84 -4.52
N ALA A 21 -2.05 3.23 -3.81
CA ALA A 21 -1.45 2.44 -2.75
C ALA A 21 -1.53 3.23 -1.45
N CYS A 22 -1.64 2.54 -0.31
CA CYS A 22 -1.64 3.21 0.98
C CYS A 22 -0.83 2.44 2.03
N HIS A 23 -0.47 3.15 3.09
CA HIS A 23 0.18 2.59 4.27
C HIS A 23 -0.65 2.89 5.51
N PRO A 24 -1.16 1.88 6.23
CA PRO A 24 -2.10 2.07 7.33
C PRO A 24 -1.46 2.71 8.57
N GLY A 25 -0.13 2.71 8.64
CA GLY A 25 0.66 3.17 9.78
C GLY A 25 1.29 1.98 10.50
N GLY A 26 1.85 2.22 11.68
CA GLY A 26 2.27 1.14 12.57
C GLY A 26 1.04 0.57 13.27
N VAL A 27 0.53 -0.57 12.80
CA VAL A 27 -0.68 -1.20 13.32
C VAL A 27 -0.31 -2.42 14.15
N ASP A 28 -0.87 -2.54 15.35
CA ASP A 28 -0.73 -3.73 16.20
C ASP A 28 -1.57 -4.91 15.66
N SER A 29 -1.12 -5.44 14.53
CA SER A 29 -1.73 -6.56 13.82
C SER A 29 -1.01 -7.88 14.09
N ASN A 30 -1.57 -8.97 13.59
CA ASN A 30 -0.95 -10.30 13.63
C ASN A 30 0.12 -10.52 12.53
N ILE A 31 0.63 -9.46 11.88
CA ILE A 31 1.55 -9.59 10.72
C ILE A 31 2.83 -10.39 11.03
N LEU A 32 3.28 -10.37 12.29
CA LEU A 32 4.47 -11.11 12.71
C LEU A 32 4.20 -12.58 13.01
N ARG A 33 2.96 -13.09 12.90
CA ARG A 33 2.55 -14.41 13.46
C ARG A 33 3.53 -15.53 13.16
N GLU A 34 3.96 -15.63 11.91
CA GLU A 34 4.82 -16.70 11.42
C GLU A 34 6.31 -16.29 11.30
N SER A 35 6.70 -15.10 11.78
CA SER A 35 8.04 -14.56 11.54
C SER A 35 9.10 -15.05 12.54
N GLY A 36 8.71 -15.85 13.55
CA GLY A 36 9.56 -16.19 14.70
C GLY A 36 9.72 -15.06 15.73
N TYR A 37 9.25 -13.84 15.43
CA TYR A 37 9.30 -12.67 16.32
C TYR A 37 8.03 -12.51 17.18
N GLN A 38 7.30 -13.59 17.43
CA GLN A 38 6.08 -13.53 18.25
C GLN A 38 6.30 -13.07 19.68
N TRP A 39 7.46 -13.44 20.25
CA TRP A 39 7.86 -13.04 21.59
C TRP A 39 7.92 -11.51 21.74
N VAL A 40 8.22 -10.76 20.67
CA VAL A 40 8.25 -9.29 20.68
C VAL A 40 6.89 -8.74 21.11
N ARG A 41 5.78 -9.36 20.66
CA ARG A 41 4.45 -8.88 21.01
C ARG A 41 4.13 -9.07 22.49
N VAL A 42 4.68 -10.11 23.11
CA VAL A 42 4.50 -10.42 24.53
C VAL A 42 5.36 -9.51 25.39
N VAL A 43 6.66 -9.40 25.07
CA VAL A 43 7.62 -8.61 25.85
C VAL A 43 7.33 -7.12 25.79
N PHE A 44 6.96 -6.60 24.61
CA PHE A 44 6.74 -5.16 24.40
C PHE A 44 5.26 -4.77 24.38
N ARG A 45 4.36 -5.61 24.93
CA ARG A 45 2.91 -5.39 24.88
C ARG A 45 2.48 -4.00 25.35
N PRO A 46 2.94 -3.48 26.51
CA PRO A 46 2.50 -2.16 26.98
C PRO A 46 2.99 -1.02 26.07
N LEU A 47 4.22 -1.12 25.57
CA LEU A 47 4.79 -0.11 24.66
C LEU A 47 4.07 -0.11 23.31
N MET A 48 3.82 -1.28 22.74
CA MET A 48 3.10 -1.40 21.47
C MET A 48 1.66 -0.90 21.59
N TRP A 49 0.95 -1.21 22.67
CA TRP A 49 -0.39 -0.69 22.90
C TRP A 49 -0.43 0.84 22.95
N PHE A 50 0.60 1.48 23.49
CA PHE A 50 0.69 2.93 23.58
C PHE A 50 1.08 3.61 22.25
N VAL A 51 1.96 2.98 21.45
CA VAL A 51 2.55 3.61 20.25
C VAL A 51 1.87 3.21 18.94
N LEU A 52 1.36 1.98 18.83
CA LEU A 52 0.78 1.46 17.61
C LEU A 52 -0.73 1.76 17.52
N LYS A 53 -1.19 1.94 16.29
CA LYS A 53 -2.60 2.04 15.95
C LYS A 53 -3.31 0.70 16.18
N THR A 54 -4.62 0.74 16.49
CA THR A 54 -5.48 -0.45 16.47
C THR A 54 -5.72 -0.93 15.04
N VAL A 55 -6.27 -2.14 14.87
CA VAL A 55 -6.61 -2.66 13.53
C VAL A 55 -7.74 -1.86 12.90
N GLU A 56 -8.67 -1.36 13.70
CA GLU A 56 -9.75 -0.47 13.29
C GLU A 56 -9.20 0.86 12.77
N ASP A 57 -8.28 1.50 13.52
CA ASP A 57 -7.61 2.74 13.09
C ASP A 57 -6.84 2.54 11.78
N GLY A 58 -6.12 1.41 11.66
CA GLY A 58 -5.37 1.05 10.45
C GLY A 58 -6.26 0.84 9.22
N ALA A 59 -7.48 0.34 9.41
CA ALA A 59 -8.44 0.08 8.34
C ALA A 59 -9.09 1.37 7.79
N GLN A 60 -9.08 2.48 8.53
CA GLN A 60 -9.77 3.70 8.10
C GLN A 60 -9.23 4.27 6.78
N LEU A 61 -7.91 4.28 6.57
CA LEU A 61 -7.30 4.81 5.35
C LEU A 61 -7.71 4.05 4.08
N PRO A 62 -7.56 2.70 4.00
CA PRO A 62 -8.01 1.97 2.82
C PRO A 62 -9.52 2.07 2.60
N ILE A 63 -10.34 2.07 3.67
CA ILE A 63 -11.79 2.25 3.56
C ILE A 63 -12.12 3.64 2.99
N PHE A 64 -11.45 4.69 3.49
CA PHE A 64 -11.61 6.05 2.99
C PHE A 64 -11.25 6.15 1.50
N LEU A 65 -10.13 5.58 1.08
CA LEU A 65 -9.70 5.61 -0.32
C LEU A 65 -10.62 4.80 -1.25
N ALA A 66 -11.25 3.75 -0.74
CA ALA A 66 -12.16 2.91 -1.52
C ALA A 66 -13.57 3.51 -1.66
N LEU A 67 -14.07 4.19 -0.62
CA LEU A 67 -15.48 4.59 -0.54
C LEU A 67 -15.74 6.09 -0.62
N SER A 68 -14.74 6.93 -0.36
CA SER A 68 -15.00 8.37 -0.28
C SER A 68 -15.25 8.96 -1.66
N GLU A 69 -16.43 9.56 -1.87
CA GLU A 69 -16.70 10.40 -3.05
C GLU A 69 -15.79 11.65 -3.10
N LYS A 70 -15.25 12.04 -1.93
CA LYS A 70 -14.22 13.09 -1.82
C LYS A 70 -12.82 12.57 -2.15
N ALA A 71 -12.62 11.26 -2.34
CA ALA A 71 -11.30 10.71 -2.65
C ALA A 71 -10.83 11.24 -4.01
N TYR A 72 -9.98 12.27 -3.90
CA TYR A 72 -8.83 12.58 -4.72
C TYR A 72 -8.82 12.00 -6.15
N LYS A 73 -8.80 12.87 -7.16
CA LYS A 73 -8.66 12.54 -8.60
C LYS A 73 -7.26 12.02 -8.98
N GLY A 74 -6.54 11.46 -8.01
CA GLY A 74 -5.23 10.91 -8.20
C GLY A 74 -5.28 9.52 -8.85
N ASN A 75 -4.29 9.22 -9.70
CA ASN A 75 -4.07 7.86 -10.19
C ASN A 75 -2.58 7.52 -10.11
N GLY A 76 -2.26 6.51 -9.29
CA GLY A 76 -0.90 6.02 -9.05
C GLY A 76 -0.17 6.64 -7.87
N GLU A 77 -0.84 7.44 -7.03
CA GLU A 77 -0.27 8.01 -5.82
C GLU A 77 -0.14 6.97 -4.70
N TYR A 78 0.65 7.35 -3.70
CA TYR A 78 0.83 6.62 -2.46
C TYR A 78 0.34 7.48 -1.30
N PHE A 79 -0.51 6.91 -0.46
CA PHE A 79 -1.11 7.59 0.69
C PHE A 79 -0.56 7.09 2.00
N LYS A 80 -0.33 8.01 2.92
CA LYS A 80 -0.03 7.75 4.33
C LYS A 80 -0.69 8.84 5.15
N ASP A 81 -1.32 8.45 6.26
CA ASP A 81 -2.02 9.39 7.17
C ASP A 81 -2.98 10.34 6.41
N PHE A 82 -3.79 9.76 5.51
CA PHE A 82 -4.79 10.47 4.68
C PHE A 82 -4.23 11.55 3.74
N ALA A 83 -2.92 11.57 3.50
CA ALA A 83 -2.27 12.51 2.59
C ALA A 83 -1.40 11.79 1.54
N VAL A 84 -1.25 12.41 0.37
CA VAL A 84 -0.27 11.96 -0.64
C VAL A 84 1.13 12.09 -0.05
N SER A 85 1.90 11.03 -0.15
CA SER A 85 3.25 10.93 0.39
C SER A 85 4.26 10.57 -0.69
N VAL A 86 5.48 11.09 -0.53
CA VAL A 86 6.59 10.80 -1.45
C VAL A 86 7.02 9.33 -1.28
N VAL A 87 7.14 8.63 -2.40
CA VAL A 87 7.65 7.25 -2.42
C VAL A 87 9.18 7.24 -2.49
N PRO A 88 9.85 6.19 -1.98
CA PRO A 88 11.30 6.02 -2.13
C PRO A 88 11.74 6.10 -3.60
N GLU A 89 12.95 6.61 -3.86
CA GLU A 89 13.49 6.84 -5.21
C GLU A 89 13.39 5.60 -6.13
N LYS A 90 13.69 4.41 -5.59
CA LYS A 90 13.53 3.14 -6.33
C LYS A 90 12.13 2.95 -6.91
N CYS A 91 11.10 3.43 -6.22
CA CYS A 91 9.70 3.35 -6.66
C CYS A 91 9.34 4.43 -7.69
N GLN A 92 10.18 5.46 -7.89
CA GLN A 92 9.97 6.52 -8.86
C GLN A 92 10.51 6.16 -10.25
N ASN A 93 11.47 5.23 -10.33
CA ASN A 93 12.01 4.71 -11.58
C ASN A 93 10.94 3.93 -12.38
N SER A 94 10.44 4.55 -13.45
CA SER A 94 9.37 3.99 -14.29
C SER A 94 9.78 2.69 -14.98
N ALA A 95 11.02 2.59 -15.47
CA ALA A 95 11.52 1.38 -16.14
C ALA A 95 11.63 0.20 -15.17
N ALA A 96 12.06 0.44 -13.93
CA ALA A 96 12.07 -0.60 -12.89
C ALA A 96 10.66 -1.06 -12.52
N CYS A 97 9.69 -0.14 -12.44
CA CYS A 97 8.30 -0.49 -12.16
C CYS A 97 7.67 -1.33 -13.28
N GLU A 98 7.96 -0.99 -14.54
CA GLU A 98 7.53 -1.74 -15.73
C GLU A 98 8.12 -3.14 -15.77
N ARG A 99 9.44 -3.25 -15.59
CA ARG A 99 10.11 -4.56 -15.53
C ARG A 99 9.53 -5.43 -14.42
N LEU A 100 9.34 -4.89 -13.21
CA LEU A 100 8.72 -5.65 -12.12
C LEU A 100 7.32 -6.14 -12.49
N TYR A 101 6.51 -5.30 -13.14
CA TYR A 101 5.16 -5.64 -13.54
C TYR A 101 5.15 -6.78 -14.57
N GLU A 102 5.96 -6.68 -15.63
CA GLU A 102 6.03 -7.72 -16.67
C GLU A 102 6.59 -9.04 -16.14
N GLU A 103 7.65 -9.02 -15.33
CA GLU A 103 8.18 -10.25 -14.72
C GLU A 103 7.17 -10.86 -13.73
N SER A 104 6.40 -10.03 -13.01
CA SER A 104 5.33 -10.53 -12.14
C SER A 104 4.22 -11.21 -12.93
N ARG A 105 3.84 -10.69 -14.10
CA ARG A 105 2.84 -11.31 -14.99
C ARG A 105 3.30 -12.68 -15.50
N LYS A 106 4.53 -12.77 -15.98
CA LYS A 106 5.13 -14.06 -16.42
C LYS A 106 5.16 -15.08 -15.29
N ALA A 107 5.53 -14.65 -14.07
CA ALA A 107 5.61 -15.54 -12.91
C ALA A 107 4.26 -16.18 -12.54
N VAL A 108 3.13 -15.58 -12.94
CA VAL A 108 1.78 -16.11 -12.74
C VAL A 108 1.10 -16.54 -14.04
N ALA A 109 1.86 -16.72 -15.13
CA ALA A 109 1.37 -17.15 -16.45
C ALA A 109 0.23 -16.27 -17.02
N LEU A 110 0.36 -14.95 -16.87
CA LEU A 110 -0.55 -13.94 -17.42
C LEU A 110 0.05 -13.18 -18.62
N ASP A 111 1.09 -13.72 -19.24
CA ASP A 111 1.78 -13.19 -20.42
C ASP A 111 0.90 -13.14 -21.68
#